data_AF-A2WT15-F1
#
_entry.id   AF-A2WT15-F1
#
_cell.length_a   1.000
_cell.length_b   1.000
_cell.length_c   1.000
_cell.angle_alpha   90.00
_cell.angle_beta   90.00
_cell.angle_gamma   90.00
#
_symmetry.space_group_name_H-M   'P 1'
#
loop_
_entity.id
_entity.type
_entity.pdbx_description
1 polymer ?
#
loop_
_entity_poly.entity_id
_entity_poly.type
_entity_poly.pdbx_seq_one_letter_code
_entity_poly.pdbx_strand_id
1 'polypeptide(L)'
;MAVGEGEQQPLHILFFPFIAHGHLIPVADMAALFAARGVRCTILTTPVNAAVIRSAVDRANDASRGTGSPEISITLFPFPDVGLPPGVESVPGISSKAEQEKIAEAFLRFREPFDRFLAEHHTDAVVVDSFFHWSSDAAADHGVPRLAFLGSSLFARACSDSMLRHNPVEASPDDPDAVVSLPDLPHRVELRRSQMMDPREREGEWAFLQLVNAADQRSFGELFNSFREMEPDYVEHYHTKLGRRAWLLGPVALAAGKGMAERQDTDTDSGRLWPDEERCLRWLDGKAAGSVVYISFGTIARLLAAELTEIARALQLSGKNFLWIITREDTDASEWMPEGFADLMARGERGLVVRGWAPQVLVLNHPAVGGFVTHCGWNSVLEAVSAGVPMVSWPRYTDQFYNEKLIVEMLKVGVGVGAREFASFIDHRSQVIAGEVIAEAIGRVMGEGEEGEAMRKKVKELREKARSAVKEGGSSYDDAGRLLDELMARRSSGTS
;
A
#
# COMPACT_ATOMS: atom_id res chain seq x y z
N MET A 1 39.13 18.40 34.17
CA MET A 1 37.83 18.79 33.58
C MET A 1 37.09 17.51 33.28
N ALA A 2 35.96 17.31 33.96
CA ALA A 2 35.15 16.10 33.84
C ALA A 2 34.66 15.96 32.39
N VAL A 3 34.82 14.75 31.85
CA VAL A 3 34.18 14.31 30.61
C VAL A 3 32.67 14.37 30.88
N GLY A 4 31.96 15.22 30.15
CA GLY A 4 30.51 15.32 30.25
C GLY A 4 29.87 13.94 30.00
N GLU A 5 28.84 13.63 30.77
CA GLU A 5 28.00 12.43 30.60
C GLU A 5 27.60 12.33 29.12
N GLY A 6 27.94 11.21 28.49
CA GLY A 6 27.90 11.04 27.05
C GLY A 6 26.48 11.14 26.50
N GLU A 7 26.22 12.11 25.63
CA GLU A 7 25.08 12.07 24.73
C GLU A 7 25.18 10.79 23.89
N GLN A 8 24.33 9.81 24.17
CA GLN A 8 24.21 8.62 23.35
C GLN A 8 23.80 9.05 21.94
N GLN A 9 24.58 8.64 20.93
CA GLN A 9 24.23 8.89 19.54
C GLN A 9 22.84 8.29 19.24
N PRO A 10 22.02 8.99 18.42
CA PRO A 10 20.71 8.48 18.03
C PRO A 10 20.87 7.14 17.30
N LEU A 11 19.90 6.23 17.47
CA LEU A 11 19.84 5.03 16.63
C LEU A 11 19.83 5.46 15.16
N HIS A 12 20.47 4.68 14.29
CA HIS A 12 20.47 4.89 12.85
C HIS A 12 19.76 3.73 12.14
N ILE A 13 18.64 4.03 11.50
CA ILE A 13 17.88 3.07 10.67
C ILE A 13 18.04 3.43 9.19
N LEU A 14 18.51 2.47 8.41
CA LEU A 14 18.49 2.56 6.94
C LEU A 14 17.18 1.99 6.41
N PHE A 15 16.51 2.72 5.54
CA PHE A 15 15.33 2.29 4.80
C PHE A 15 15.72 2.01 3.33
N PHE A 16 15.37 0.82 2.85
CA PHE A 16 15.63 0.37 1.48
C PHE A 16 14.34 -0.11 0.81
N PRO A 17 13.54 0.83 0.25
CA PRO A 17 12.22 0.53 -0.31
C PRO A 17 12.31 -0.13 -1.69
N PHE A 18 11.30 -0.93 -2.04
CA PHE A 18 11.09 -1.33 -3.43
C PHE A 18 10.69 -0.14 -4.29
N ILE A 19 11.13 -0.13 -5.56
CA ILE A 19 10.97 1.00 -6.48
C ILE A 19 9.60 0.99 -7.18
N ALA A 20 8.56 0.98 -6.36
CA ALA A 20 7.17 1.17 -6.74
C ALA A 20 6.52 2.17 -5.78
N HIS A 21 5.60 2.99 -6.29
CA HIS A 21 4.94 4.05 -5.52
C HIS A 21 4.27 3.53 -4.25
N GLY A 22 3.67 2.32 -4.32
CA GLY A 22 3.03 1.67 -3.17
C GLY A 22 3.98 1.26 -2.04
N HIS A 23 5.29 1.24 -2.26
CA HIS A 23 6.29 0.87 -1.25
C HIS A 23 7.09 2.11 -0.80
N LEU A 24 7.44 2.98 -1.76
CA LEU A 24 8.17 4.21 -1.50
C LEU A 24 7.47 5.15 -0.50
N ILE A 25 6.17 5.40 -0.69
CA ILE A 25 5.42 6.36 0.13
C ILE A 25 5.29 5.87 1.58
N PRO A 26 4.84 4.63 1.87
CA PRO A 26 4.80 4.13 3.25
C PRO A 26 6.18 4.12 3.93
N VAL A 27 7.27 3.87 3.20
CA VAL A 27 8.61 3.92 3.76
C VAL A 27 9.03 5.33 4.15
N ALA A 28 8.69 6.34 3.33
CA ALA A 28 8.93 7.73 3.70
C ALA A 28 8.13 8.14 4.96
N ASP A 29 6.87 7.72 5.05
CA ASP A 29 6.03 7.96 6.23
C ASP A 29 6.57 7.23 7.48
N MET A 30 7.07 5.99 7.33
CA MET A 30 7.74 5.27 8.42
C MET A 30 9.02 5.97 8.86
N ALA A 31 9.85 6.44 7.93
CA ALA A 31 11.06 7.19 8.27
C ALA A 31 10.71 8.46 9.07
N ALA A 32 9.65 9.18 8.70
CA ALA A 32 9.16 10.32 9.47
C ALA A 32 8.68 9.94 10.87
N LEU A 33 7.96 8.82 10.99
CA LEU A 33 7.50 8.26 12.25
C LEU A 33 8.66 7.95 13.22
N PHE A 34 9.78 7.42 12.72
CA PHE A 34 10.96 7.11 13.54
C PHE A 34 11.83 8.35 13.80
N ALA A 35 11.98 9.25 12.82
CA ALA A 35 12.69 10.51 12.97
C ALA A 35 12.08 11.37 14.09
N ALA A 36 10.75 11.46 14.14
CA ALA A 36 10.03 12.15 15.22
C ALA A 36 10.22 11.54 16.63
N ARG A 37 10.84 10.36 16.71
CA ARG A 37 11.23 9.68 17.96
C ARG A 37 12.75 9.71 18.21
N GLY A 38 13.47 10.62 17.56
CA GLY A 38 14.90 10.81 17.79
C GLY A 38 15.81 9.83 17.03
N VAL A 39 15.28 9.08 16.06
CA VAL A 39 16.05 8.12 15.27
C VAL A 39 16.61 8.82 14.02
N ARG A 40 17.91 8.68 13.77
CA ARG A 40 18.49 9.06 12.47
C ARG A 40 17.96 8.11 11.40
N CYS A 41 17.29 8.64 10.38
CA CYS A 41 16.69 7.84 9.31
C CYS A 41 17.34 8.18 7.96
N THR A 42 17.79 7.16 7.22
CA THR A 42 18.31 7.32 5.85
C THR A 42 17.51 6.48 4.88
N ILE A 43 17.00 7.06 3.80
CA ILE A 43 16.35 6.33 2.71
C ILE A 43 17.35 6.18 1.56
N LEU A 44 17.74 4.95 1.24
CA LEU A 44 18.63 4.65 0.12
C LEU A 44 17.79 4.28 -1.12
N THR A 45 17.89 5.06 -2.19
CA THR A 45 17.09 4.85 -3.41
C THR A 45 17.79 5.44 -4.65
N THR A 46 17.14 5.40 -5.81
CA THR A 46 17.68 5.94 -7.07
C THR A 46 17.13 7.34 -7.38
N PRO A 47 17.74 8.13 -8.29
CA PRO A 47 17.32 9.50 -8.55
C PRO A 47 15.85 9.67 -8.95
N VAL A 48 15.31 8.79 -9.80
CA VAL A 48 13.91 8.86 -10.23
C VAL A 48 12.96 8.57 -9.07
N ASN A 49 13.27 7.56 -8.26
CA ASN A 49 12.44 7.17 -7.12
C ASN A 49 12.54 8.17 -5.96
N ALA A 50 13.69 8.82 -5.78
CA ALA A 50 13.84 9.91 -4.83
C ALA A 50 12.90 11.09 -5.15
N ALA A 51 12.68 11.40 -6.43
CA ALA A 51 11.78 12.47 -6.84
C ALA A 51 10.32 12.22 -6.38
N VAL A 52 9.90 10.96 -6.28
CA VAL A 52 8.56 10.57 -5.82
C VAL A 52 8.35 10.92 -4.33
N ILE A 53 9.36 10.70 -3.49
CA ILE A 53 9.24 10.85 -2.03
C ILE A 53 9.82 12.15 -1.49
N ARG A 54 10.59 12.90 -2.28
CA ARG A 54 11.30 14.11 -1.84
C ARG A 54 10.36 15.11 -1.17
N SER A 55 9.23 15.41 -1.79
CA SER A 55 8.27 16.36 -1.21
C SER A 55 7.70 15.90 0.14
N ALA A 56 7.52 14.59 0.34
CA ALA A 56 7.04 14.05 1.61
C ALA A 56 8.12 14.13 2.70
N VAL A 57 9.36 13.81 2.33
CA VAL A 57 10.52 13.90 3.23
C VAL A 57 10.80 15.35 3.63
N ASP A 58 10.80 16.28 2.67
CA ASP A 58 11.02 17.71 2.93
C ASP A 58 9.95 18.24 3.90
N ARG A 59 8.68 17.94 3.67
CA ARG A 59 7.59 18.32 4.59
C ARG A 59 7.75 17.73 6.00
N ALA A 60 8.19 16.47 6.11
CA ALA A 60 8.40 15.82 7.40
C ALA A 60 9.56 16.46 8.17
N ASN A 61 10.66 16.78 7.47
CA ASN A 61 11.79 17.51 8.03
C ASN A 61 11.36 18.91 8.48
N ASP A 62 10.58 19.61 7.65
CA ASP A 62 10.05 20.95 7.93
C ASP A 62 9.17 20.98 9.19
N ALA A 63 8.26 20.02 9.31
CA ALA A 63 7.41 19.86 10.48
C ALA A 63 8.21 19.53 11.76
N SER A 64 9.42 18.98 11.61
CA SER A 64 10.29 18.60 12.72
C SER A 64 11.37 19.64 13.04
N ARG A 65 11.49 20.72 12.26
CA ARG A 65 12.49 21.78 12.47
C ARG A 65 12.34 22.39 13.86
N GLY A 66 13.44 22.48 14.60
CA GLY A 66 13.47 23.05 15.95
C GLY A 66 12.96 22.12 17.06
N THR A 67 12.50 20.91 16.75
CA THR A 67 12.06 19.92 17.76
C THR A 67 13.22 19.12 18.36
N GLY A 68 14.42 19.20 17.79
CA GLY A 68 15.56 18.36 18.13
C GLY A 68 15.55 16.98 17.45
N SER A 69 14.51 16.66 16.70
CA SER A 69 14.44 15.41 15.91
C SER A 69 15.46 15.43 14.75
N PRO A 70 16.14 14.31 14.47
CA PRO A 70 17.03 14.21 13.31
C PRO A 70 16.29 14.41 11.99
N GLU A 71 16.95 15.08 11.03
CA GLU A 71 16.44 15.14 9.66
C GLU A 71 16.57 13.78 8.97
N ILE A 72 15.56 13.44 8.17
CA ILE A 72 15.58 12.28 7.29
C ILE A 72 16.46 12.63 6.09
N SER A 73 17.47 11.79 5.81
CA SER A 73 18.32 11.92 4.63
C SER A 73 17.92 10.97 3.51
N ILE A 74 17.97 11.43 2.26
CA ILE A 74 17.86 10.57 1.08
C ILE A 74 19.26 10.40 0.48
N THR A 75 19.76 9.17 0.48
CA THR A 75 21.02 8.80 -0.17
C THR A 75 20.73 8.17 -1.51
N LEU A 76 21.44 8.63 -2.54
CA LEU A 76 21.23 8.18 -3.92
C LEU A 76 22.31 7.20 -4.33
N PHE A 77 21.91 6.15 -5.05
CA PHE A 77 22.82 5.32 -5.84
C PHE A 77 22.39 5.30 -7.31
N PRO A 78 23.32 5.08 -8.26
CA PRO A 78 22.98 5.03 -9.67
C PRO A 78 22.15 3.78 -9.96
N PHE A 79 21.07 3.93 -10.74
CA PHE A 79 20.36 2.75 -11.25
C PHE A 79 21.29 1.95 -12.19
N PRO A 80 21.45 0.63 -12.00
CA PRO A 80 22.35 -0.19 -12.82
C PRO A 80 21.92 -0.19 -14.29
N ASP A 81 22.90 -0.08 -15.20
CA ASP A 81 22.62 -0.26 -16.63
C ASP A 81 22.37 -1.75 -16.94
N VAL A 82 21.09 -2.06 -17.15
CA VAL A 82 20.56 -3.36 -17.54
C VAL A 82 19.89 -3.30 -18.92
N GLY A 83 20.11 -2.22 -19.67
CA GLY A 83 19.50 -2.02 -20.99
C GLY A 83 18.00 -1.68 -20.96
N LEU A 84 17.52 -1.05 -19.89
CA LEU A 84 16.20 -0.41 -19.83
C LEU A 84 16.25 0.99 -20.49
N PRO A 85 15.13 1.51 -21.01
CA PRO A 85 15.08 2.87 -21.54
C PRO A 85 15.48 3.92 -20.48
N PRO A 86 16.13 5.04 -20.87
CA PRO A 86 16.48 6.11 -19.94
C PRO A 86 15.26 6.62 -19.15
N GLY A 87 15.40 6.76 -17.83
CA GLY A 87 14.34 7.22 -16.94
C GLY A 87 13.37 6.12 -16.46
N VAL A 88 13.44 4.90 -17.00
CA VAL A 88 12.65 3.76 -16.53
C VAL A 88 13.37 3.08 -15.36
N GLU A 89 13.18 3.63 -14.17
CA GLU A 89 13.73 3.10 -12.91
C GLU A 89 12.63 2.63 -11.95
N SER A 90 11.43 2.30 -12.43
CA SER A 90 10.33 1.87 -11.55
C SER A 90 9.39 0.88 -12.26
N VAL A 91 8.71 0.04 -11.47
CA VAL A 91 7.80 -1.00 -11.97
C VAL A 91 6.67 -0.46 -12.86
N PRO A 92 6.02 0.69 -12.57
CA PRO A 92 4.98 1.22 -13.45
C PRO A 92 5.45 1.52 -14.89
N GLY A 93 6.74 1.79 -15.08
CA GLY A 93 7.35 2.04 -16.39
C GLY A 93 7.61 0.79 -17.22
N ILE A 94 7.40 -0.41 -16.66
CA ILE A 94 7.66 -1.69 -17.33
C ILE A 94 6.45 -2.10 -18.18
N SER A 95 6.68 -2.31 -19.47
CA SER A 95 5.62 -2.56 -20.47
C SER A 95 5.69 -3.94 -21.12
N SER A 96 6.80 -4.67 -20.94
CA SER A 96 7.02 -5.97 -21.57
C SER A 96 7.72 -6.97 -20.65
N LYS A 97 7.63 -8.26 -20.99
CA LYS A 97 8.33 -9.33 -20.27
C LYS A 97 9.86 -9.16 -20.31
N ALA A 98 10.41 -8.73 -21.44
CA ALA A 98 11.85 -8.47 -21.57
C ALA A 98 12.32 -7.34 -20.63
N GLU A 99 11.51 -6.29 -20.47
CA GLU A 99 11.81 -5.23 -19.49
C GLU A 99 11.66 -5.72 -18.05
N GLN A 100 10.72 -6.64 -17.77
CA GLN A 100 10.58 -7.28 -16.47
C GLN A 100 11.82 -8.09 -16.07
N GLU A 101 12.40 -8.83 -17.02
CA GLU A 101 13.65 -9.59 -16.77
C GLU A 101 14.82 -8.64 -16.48
N LYS A 102 14.94 -7.53 -17.23
CA LYS A 102 15.97 -6.51 -17.01
C LYS A 102 15.84 -5.80 -15.66
N ILE A 103 14.63 -5.40 -15.27
CA ILE A 103 14.44 -4.75 -13.95
C ILE A 103 14.71 -5.73 -12.80
N ALA A 104 14.38 -7.01 -12.96
CA ALA A 104 14.74 -8.05 -11.98
C ALA A 104 16.26 -8.21 -11.84
N GLU A 105 17.01 -8.13 -12.95
CA GLU A 105 18.48 -8.09 -12.91
C GLU A 105 18.99 -6.85 -12.15
N ALA A 106 18.39 -5.68 -12.36
CA ALA A 106 18.75 -4.47 -11.62
C ALA A 106 18.56 -4.66 -10.10
N PHE A 107 17.45 -5.30 -9.68
CA PHE A 107 17.20 -5.59 -8.27
C PHE A 107 18.24 -6.51 -7.62
N LEU A 108 18.87 -7.40 -8.38
CA LEU A 108 19.99 -8.20 -7.88
C LEU A 108 21.26 -7.36 -7.74
N ARG A 109 21.50 -6.45 -8.68
CA ARG A 109 22.65 -5.53 -8.67
C ARG A 109 22.55 -4.45 -7.59
N PHE A 110 21.35 -4.19 -7.05
CA PHE A 110 21.13 -3.32 -5.89
C PHE A 110 21.81 -3.81 -4.60
N ARG A 111 22.27 -5.06 -4.56
CA ARG A 111 23.06 -5.57 -3.43
C ARG A 111 24.33 -4.77 -3.21
N GLU A 112 25.04 -4.41 -4.28
CA GLU A 112 26.31 -3.70 -4.18
C GLU A 112 26.19 -2.32 -3.49
N PRO A 113 25.28 -1.41 -3.89
CA PRO A 113 25.12 -0.14 -3.19
C PRO A 113 24.58 -0.30 -1.76
N PHE A 114 23.80 -1.35 -1.49
CA PHE A 114 23.33 -1.67 -0.13
C PHE A 114 24.50 -2.09 0.78
N ASP A 115 25.33 -3.05 0.34
CA ASP A 115 26.52 -3.51 1.05
C ASP A 115 27.52 -2.35 1.28
N ARG A 116 27.73 -1.53 0.25
CA ARG A 116 28.60 -0.34 0.33
C ARG A 116 28.12 0.63 1.41
N PHE A 117 26.81 0.92 1.45
CA PHE A 117 26.26 1.80 2.48
C PHE A 117 26.50 1.23 3.89
N LEU A 118 26.27 -0.07 4.10
CA LEU A 118 26.49 -0.71 5.40
C LEU A 118 27.98 -0.80 5.78
N ALA A 119 28.90 -0.83 4.81
CA ALA A 119 30.34 -0.76 5.07
C ALA A 119 30.79 0.65 5.49
N GLU A 120 30.18 1.69 4.93
CA GLU A 120 30.57 3.09 5.13
C GLU A 120 29.88 3.75 6.33
N HIS A 121 28.76 3.20 6.81
CA HIS A 121 27.95 3.78 7.86
C HIS A 121 27.64 2.79 9.00
N HIS A 122 27.84 3.24 10.24
CA HIS A 122 27.31 2.53 11.41
C HIS A 122 25.78 2.60 11.39
N THR A 123 25.13 1.44 11.24
CA THR A 123 23.69 1.30 11.09
C THR A 123 23.17 0.30 12.12
N ASP A 124 22.21 0.70 12.95
CA ASP A 124 21.69 -0.12 14.04
C ASP A 124 20.62 -1.12 13.57
N ALA A 125 19.91 -0.80 12.49
CA ALA A 125 18.96 -1.69 11.83
C ALA A 125 18.72 -1.26 10.38
N VAL A 126 18.28 -2.21 9.55
CA VAL A 126 17.79 -1.93 8.20
C VAL A 126 16.31 -2.30 8.08
N VAL A 127 15.49 -1.42 7.53
CA VAL A 127 14.14 -1.72 7.07
C VAL A 127 14.20 -1.92 5.57
N VAL A 128 14.05 -3.15 5.12
CA VAL A 128 14.25 -3.52 3.71
C VAL A 128 12.99 -4.14 3.15
N ASP A 129 12.69 -3.78 1.92
CA ASP A 129 11.59 -4.40 1.21
C ASP A 129 11.78 -5.92 1.07
N SER A 130 10.72 -6.67 1.36
CA SER A 130 10.71 -8.14 1.32
C SER A 130 11.17 -8.69 -0.04
N PHE A 131 10.90 -7.99 -1.15
CA PHE A 131 11.32 -8.42 -2.49
C PHE A 131 12.84 -8.46 -2.70
N PHE A 132 13.62 -7.72 -1.90
CA PHE A 132 15.08 -7.86 -1.87
C PHE A 132 15.47 -9.01 -0.93
N HIS A 133 15.07 -10.23 -1.27
CA HIS A 133 15.31 -11.43 -0.46
C HIS A 133 16.80 -11.63 -0.11
N TRP A 134 17.71 -11.26 -1.02
CA TRP A 134 19.16 -11.29 -0.82
C TRP A 134 19.65 -10.39 0.33
N SER A 135 18.88 -9.38 0.73
CA SER A 135 19.30 -8.44 1.78
C SER A 135 19.33 -9.07 3.18
N SER A 136 18.71 -10.24 3.36
CA SER A 136 18.81 -10.99 4.62
C SER A 136 20.24 -11.48 4.86
N ASP A 137 20.93 -11.94 3.80
CA ASP A 137 22.32 -12.38 3.91
C ASP A 137 23.25 -11.16 3.97
N ALA A 138 23.01 -10.14 3.13
CA ALA A 138 23.76 -8.89 3.14
C ALA A 138 23.76 -8.20 4.52
N ALA A 139 22.59 -8.01 5.15
CA ALA A 139 22.54 -7.39 6.47
C ALA A 139 23.25 -8.23 7.54
N ALA A 140 23.16 -9.56 7.45
CA ALA A 140 23.83 -10.49 8.35
C ALA A 140 25.36 -10.44 8.20
N ASP A 141 25.88 -10.32 6.98
CA ASP A 141 27.33 -10.16 6.70
C ASP A 141 27.91 -8.92 7.40
N HIS A 142 27.08 -7.89 7.60
CA HIS A 142 27.42 -6.66 8.33
C HIS A 142 27.01 -6.68 9.81
N GLY A 143 26.42 -7.77 10.33
CA GLY A 143 25.94 -7.88 11.71
C GLY A 143 24.70 -7.02 12.04
N VAL A 144 24.06 -6.43 11.03
CA VAL A 144 22.94 -5.49 11.18
C VAL A 144 21.61 -6.24 11.15
N PRO A 145 20.69 -6.04 12.13
CA PRO A 145 19.38 -6.67 12.08
C PRO A 145 18.53 -6.14 10.92
N ARG A 146 18.04 -7.05 10.08
CA ARG A 146 17.04 -6.75 9.04
C ARG A 146 15.62 -6.80 9.60
N LEU A 147 14.84 -5.76 9.34
CA LEU A 147 13.40 -5.70 9.48
C LEU A 147 12.77 -5.75 8.08
N ALA A 148 11.95 -6.75 7.80
CA ALA A 148 11.31 -6.90 6.50
C ALA A 148 10.02 -6.07 6.40
N PHE A 149 9.77 -5.47 5.24
CA PHE A 149 8.55 -4.73 4.95
C PHE A 149 8.01 -5.11 3.56
N LEU A 150 6.82 -5.72 3.51
CA LEU A 150 6.20 -6.12 2.23
C LEU A 150 5.17 -5.09 1.72
N GLY A 151 4.67 -4.21 2.60
CA GLY A 151 3.58 -3.29 2.25
C GLY A 151 2.21 -3.96 2.11
N SER A 152 2.00 -5.13 2.73
CA SER A 152 0.73 -5.88 2.72
C SER A 152 0.07 -5.90 4.10
N SER A 153 -1.17 -6.42 4.17
CA SER A 153 -1.89 -6.66 5.42
C SER A 153 -1.32 -7.86 6.17
N LEU A 154 -1.53 -7.91 7.49
CA LEU A 154 -1.12 -9.07 8.28
C LEU A 154 -1.95 -10.31 7.88
N PHE A 155 -3.24 -10.11 7.59
CA PHE A 155 -4.14 -11.13 7.03
C PHE A 155 -3.59 -11.72 5.74
N ALA A 156 -3.30 -10.89 4.75
CA ALA A 156 -2.86 -11.37 3.44
C ALA A 156 -1.47 -12.00 3.50
N ARG A 157 -0.61 -11.53 4.40
CA ARG A 157 0.69 -12.15 4.68
C ARG A 157 0.54 -13.55 5.27
N ALA A 158 -0.41 -13.77 6.18
CA ALA A 158 -0.74 -15.08 6.72
C ALA A 158 -1.35 -16.00 5.65
N CYS A 159 -2.25 -15.49 4.80
CA CYS A 159 -2.79 -16.24 3.65
C CYS A 159 -1.68 -16.67 2.68
N SER A 160 -0.74 -15.78 2.39
CA SER A 160 0.42 -16.07 1.53
C SER A 160 1.34 -17.12 2.16
N ASP A 161 1.57 -17.06 3.47
CA ASP A 161 2.35 -18.07 4.19
C ASP A 161 1.67 -19.46 4.17
N SER A 162 0.36 -19.52 4.41
CA SER A 162 -0.43 -20.76 4.27
C SER A 162 -0.34 -21.33 2.85
N MET A 163 -0.50 -20.49 1.84
CA MET A 163 -0.32 -20.91 0.44
C MET A 163 1.04 -21.55 0.21
N LEU A 164 2.12 -20.87 0.57
CA LEU A 164 3.48 -21.34 0.32
C LEU A 164 3.82 -22.62 1.10
N ARG A 165 3.27 -22.80 2.31
CA ARG A 165 3.50 -24.00 3.14
C ARG A 165 2.74 -25.23 2.66
N HIS A 166 1.51 -25.05 2.17
CA HIS A 166 0.60 -26.18 1.94
C HIS A 166 0.28 -26.43 0.46
N ASN A 167 0.47 -25.43 -0.40
CA ASN A 167 0.08 -25.46 -1.81
C ASN A 167 -1.29 -26.13 -2.06
N PRO A 168 -2.38 -25.64 -1.44
CA PRO A 168 -3.69 -26.30 -1.53
C PRO A 168 -4.25 -26.33 -2.95
N VAL A 169 -3.77 -25.47 -3.85
CA VAL A 169 -4.12 -25.43 -5.27
C VAL A 169 -3.67 -26.70 -6.00
N GLU A 170 -2.53 -27.29 -5.64
CA GLU A 170 -2.04 -28.53 -6.26
C GLU A 170 -2.94 -29.73 -5.94
N ALA A 171 -3.48 -29.79 -4.71
CA ALA A 171 -4.38 -30.85 -4.28
C ALA A 171 -5.85 -30.66 -4.71
N SER A 172 -6.18 -29.48 -5.24
CA SER A 172 -7.56 -29.11 -5.62
C SER A 172 -7.90 -29.57 -7.03
N PRO A 173 -9.20 -29.79 -7.35
CA PRO A 173 -9.62 -30.08 -8.71
C PRO A 173 -9.10 -29.06 -9.72
N ASP A 174 -8.82 -29.50 -10.94
CA ASP A 174 -8.43 -28.65 -12.06
C ASP A 174 -9.68 -27.99 -12.69
N ASP A 175 -10.42 -27.27 -11.85
CA ASP A 175 -11.62 -26.53 -12.19
C ASP A 175 -11.44 -25.09 -11.69
N PRO A 176 -11.48 -24.07 -12.57
CA PRO A 176 -11.37 -22.66 -12.20
C PRO A 176 -12.36 -22.24 -11.10
N ASP A 177 -13.55 -22.83 -11.07
CA ASP A 177 -14.61 -22.51 -10.10
C ASP A 177 -14.54 -23.35 -8.81
N ALA A 178 -13.60 -24.30 -8.70
CA ALA A 178 -13.40 -25.07 -7.49
C ALA A 178 -13.07 -24.16 -6.29
N VAL A 179 -13.73 -24.41 -5.17
CA VAL A 179 -13.45 -23.71 -3.91
C VAL A 179 -12.25 -24.36 -3.24
N VAL A 180 -11.22 -23.56 -2.97
CA VAL A 180 -9.98 -23.95 -2.32
C VAL A 180 -9.90 -23.26 -0.97
N SER A 181 -9.68 -24.03 0.10
CA SER A 181 -9.52 -23.51 1.46
C SER A 181 -8.06 -23.37 1.84
N LEU A 182 -7.71 -22.26 2.47
CA LEU A 182 -6.39 -22.04 3.06
C LEU A 182 -6.33 -22.63 4.48
N PRO A 183 -5.49 -23.65 4.71
CA PRO A 183 -5.35 -24.26 6.04
C PRO A 183 -4.54 -23.38 7.00
N ASP A 184 -4.59 -23.74 8.28
CA ASP A 184 -3.80 -23.12 9.36
C ASP A 184 -4.04 -21.62 9.58
N LEU A 185 -5.20 -21.09 9.22
CA LEU A 185 -5.58 -19.70 9.49
C LEU A 185 -6.59 -19.59 10.66
N PRO A 186 -6.64 -18.44 11.36
CA PRO A 186 -7.63 -18.21 12.42
C PRO A 186 -9.08 -18.25 11.95
N HIS A 187 -9.31 -17.93 10.67
CA HIS A 187 -10.62 -17.93 10.04
C HIS A 187 -10.64 -18.90 8.87
N ARG A 188 -11.83 -19.41 8.53
CA ARG A 188 -12.04 -20.16 7.30
C ARG A 188 -11.91 -19.20 6.11
N VAL A 189 -10.81 -19.30 5.38
CA VAL A 189 -10.57 -18.50 4.17
C VAL A 189 -10.68 -19.41 2.96
N GLU A 190 -11.60 -19.09 2.05
CA GLU A 190 -11.90 -19.87 0.86
C GLU A 190 -11.95 -18.98 -0.38
N LEU A 191 -11.22 -19.37 -1.41
CA LEU A 191 -11.18 -18.67 -2.70
C LEU A 191 -11.54 -19.64 -3.83
N ARG A 192 -11.96 -19.11 -4.97
CA ARG A 192 -11.99 -19.92 -6.19
C ARG A 192 -10.56 -20.21 -6.63
N ARG A 193 -10.32 -21.38 -7.22
CA ARG A 193 -9.02 -21.73 -7.81
C ARG A 193 -8.51 -20.63 -8.74
N SER A 194 -9.39 -20.09 -9.58
CA SER A 194 -9.05 -19.01 -10.53
C SER A 194 -8.65 -17.68 -9.88
N GLN A 195 -8.98 -17.46 -8.60
CA GLN A 195 -8.59 -16.27 -7.83
C GLN A 195 -7.22 -16.44 -7.15
N MET A 196 -6.60 -17.60 -7.29
CA MET A 196 -5.33 -17.94 -6.65
C MET A 196 -4.23 -18.06 -7.71
N MET A 197 -3.00 -17.80 -7.31
CA MET A 197 -1.84 -18.09 -8.14
C MET A 197 -1.65 -19.61 -8.24
N ASP A 198 -1.70 -20.15 -9.47
CA ASP A 198 -1.36 -21.56 -9.73
C ASP A 198 0.17 -21.70 -9.93
N PRO A 199 0.87 -22.43 -9.05
CA PRO A 199 2.32 -22.60 -9.16
C PRO A 199 2.76 -23.30 -10.46
N ARG A 200 1.88 -24.11 -11.07
CA ARG A 200 2.18 -24.83 -12.33
C ARG A 200 2.29 -23.87 -13.52
N GLU A 201 1.51 -22.78 -13.49
CA GLU A 201 1.52 -21.76 -14.53
C GLU A 201 2.54 -20.64 -14.25
N ARG A 202 2.95 -20.49 -12.98
CA ARG A 202 3.74 -19.36 -12.48
C ARG A 202 4.93 -19.81 -11.61
N GLU A 203 5.62 -20.87 -12.04
CA GLU A 203 6.71 -21.51 -11.29
C GLU A 203 7.78 -20.51 -10.82
N GLY A 204 8.20 -19.58 -11.69
CA GLY A 204 9.19 -18.56 -11.35
C GLY A 204 8.72 -17.55 -10.29
N GLU A 205 7.46 -17.11 -10.37
CA GLU A 205 6.85 -16.20 -9.38
C GLU A 205 6.67 -16.93 -8.04
N TRP A 206 6.26 -18.20 -8.07
CA TRP A 206 6.16 -19.05 -6.89
C TRP A 206 7.52 -19.23 -6.19
N ALA A 207 8.56 -19.62 -6.93
CA ALA A 207 9.91 -19.79 -6.40
C ALA A 207 10.46 -18.49 -5.82
N PHE A 208 10.19 -17.35 -6.47
CA PHE A 208 10.55 -16.04 -5.95
C PHE A 208 9.86 -15.75 -4.61
N LEU A 209 8.54 -16.00 -4.49
CA LEU A 209 7.80 -15.80 -3.25
C LEU A 209 8.26 -16.75 -2.13
N GLN A 210 8.72 -17.96 -2.46
CA GLN A 210 9.36 -18.85 -1.49
C GLN A 210 10.68 -18.25 -0.96
N LEU A 211 11.53 -17.69 -1.84
CA LEU A 211 12.77 -17.01 -1.44
C LEU A 211 12.49 -15.80 -0.54
N VAL A 212 11.50 -14.99 -0.90
CA VAL A 212 11.04 -13.84 -0.11
C VAL A 212 10.58 -14.31 1.27
N ASN A 213 9.70 -15.31 1.35
CA ASN A 213 9.19 -15.82 2.63
C ASN A 213 10.31 -16.39 3.51
N ALA A 214 11.26 -17.12 2.93
CA ALA A 214 12.40 -17.66 3.66
C ALA A 214 13.35 -16.57 4.18
N ALA A 215 13.58 -15.50 3.41
CA ALA A 215 14.38 -14.35 3.85
C ALA A 215 13.70 -13.58 4.99
N ASP A 216 12.39 -13.36 4.89
CA ASP A 216 11.63 -12.68 5.94
C ASP A 216 11.59 -13.49 7.25
N GLN A 217 11.51 -14.83 7.18
CA GLN A 217 11.58 -15.69 8.36
C GLN A 217 12.94 -15.64 9.08
N ARG A 218 14.03 -15.34 8.36
CA ARG A 218 15.38 -15.16 8.94
C ARG A 218 15.65 -13.72 9.42
N SER A 219 14.74 -12.79 9.14
CA SER A 219 14.87 -11.40 9.55
C SER A 219 14.68 -11.25 11.06
N PHE A 220 15.13 -10.13 11.64
CA PHE A 220 14.88 -9.79 13.04
C PHE A 220 13.37 -9.73 13.35
N GLY A 221 12.59 -9.30 12.37
CA GLY A 221 11.14 -9.46 12.31
C GLY A 221 10.56 -8.65 11.15
N GLU A 222 9.25 -8.49 11.14
CA GLU A 222 8.50 -7.85 10.07
C GLU A 222 7.76 -6.59 10.55
N LEU A 223 7.75 -5.56 9.71
CA LEU A 223 6.97 -4.36 9.92
C LEU A 223 5.72 -4.40 9.05
N PHE A 224 4.59 -4.06 9.65
CA PHE A 224 3.32 -3.96 8.96
C PHE A 224 2.81 -2.54 9.04
N ASN A 225 2.46 -1.97 7.89
CA ASN A 225 1.59 -0.81 7.84
C ASN A 225 0.16 -1.30 8.09
N SER A 226 -0.19 -1.58 9.35
CA SER A 226 -1.51 -2.00 9.81
C SER A 226 -1.64 -1.64 11.30
N PHE A 227 -2.79 -1.86 11.91
CA PHE A 227 -3.01 -1.64 13.34
C PHE A 227 -3.75 -2.81 13.99
N ARG A 228 -3.45 -3.05 15.27
CA ARG A 228 -3.87 -4.26 16.00
C ARG A 228 -5.38 -4.46 15.99
N GLU A 229 -6.15 -3.39 16.14
CA GLU A 229 -7.61 -3.45 16.25
C GLU A 229 -8.32 -3.79 14.93
N MET A 230 -7.61 -3.73 13.79
CA MET A 230 -8.13 -4.14 12.48
C MET A 230 -7.99 -5.64 12.26
N GLU A 231 -6.90 -6.24 12.75
CA GLU A 231 -6.52 -7.63 12.45
C GLU A 231 -6.12 -8.44 13.72
N PRO A 232 -6.89 -8.38 14.83
CA PRO A 232 -6.42 -8.85 16.15
C PRO A 232 -6.08 -10.35 16.18
N ASP A 233 -6.90 -11.20 15.55
CA ASP A 233 -6.67 -12.65 15.55
C ASP A 233 -5.41 -13.03 14.73
N TYR A 234 -5.06 -12.21 13.75
CA TYR A 234 -3.87 -12.43 12.92
C TYR A 234 -2.60 -11.97 13.63
N VAL A 235 -2.67 -10.95 14.50
CA VAL A 235 -1.55 -10.58 15.39
C VAL A 235 -1.20 -11.75 16.30
N GLU A 236 -2.20 -12.33 16.97
CA GLU A 236 -1.98 -13.48 17.85
C GLU A 236 -1.46 -14.70 17.08
N HIS A 237 -2.03 -14.97 15.90
CA HIS A 237 -1.57 -16.05 15.02
C HIS A 237 -0.10 -15.91 14.62
N TYR A 238 0.32 -14.70 14.23
CA TYR A 238 1.69 -14.45 13.79
C TYR A 238 2.71 -14.72 14.91
N HIS A 239 2.41 -14.26 16.13
CA HIS A 239 3.30 -14.43 17.27
C HIS A 239 3.30 -15.86 17.81
N THR A 240 2.13 -16.50 17.93
CA THR A 240 2.02 -17.79 18.64
C THR A 240 2.11 -19.01 17.74
N LYS A 241 1.45 -18.98 16.57
CA LYS A 241 1.41 -20.13 15.66
C LYS A 241 2.56 -20.12 14.69
N LEU A 242 2.89 -18.96 14.13
CA LEU A 242 4.01 -18.83 13.19
C LEU A 242 5.34 -18.56 13.90
N GLY A 243 5.33 -18.13 15.18
CA GLY A 243 6.54 -17.82 15.94
C GLY A 243 7.31 -16.62 15.38
N ARG A 244 6.63 -15.72 14.68
CA ARG A 244 7.24 -14.59 13.98
C ARG A 244 7.12 -13.30 14.80
N ARG A 245 8.14 -12.46 14.70
CA ARG A 245 8.16 -11.13 15.32
C ARG A 245 7.57 -10.13 14.34
N ALA A 246 6.57 -9.39 14.78
CA ALA A 246 5.86 -8.42 13.97
C ALA A 246 5.54 -7.17 14.78
N TRP A 247 5.64 -6.00 14.14
CA TRP A 247 5.22 -4.72 14.70
C TRP A 247 4.28 -4.01 13.73
N LEU A 248 3.14 -3.58 14.22
CA LEU A 248 2.09 -2.93 13.43
C LEU A 248 2.19 -1.42 13.62
N LEU A 249 2.86 -0.73 12.70
CA LEU A 249 3.21 0.69 12.81
C LEU A 249 2.15 1.63 12.19
N GLY A 250 1.09 1.06 11.64
CA GLY A 250 0.15 1.76 10.77
C GLY A 250 -1.08 2.35 11.47
N PRO A 251 -1.90 3.11 10.71
CA PRO A 251 -1.62 3.57 9.35
C PRO A 251 -0.52 4.64 9.35
N VAL A 252 0.60 4.39 8.68
CA VAL A 252 1.82 5.23 8.79
C VAL A 252 1.59 6.64 8.23
N ALA A 253 0.72 6.76 7.22
CA ALA A 253 0.30 8.05 6.67
C ALA A 253 -0.43 8.94 7.70
N LEU A 254 -1.13 8.35 8.69
CA LEU A 254 -1.74 9.11 9.79
C LEU A 254 -0.70 9.46 10.86
N ALA A 255 0.25 8.56 11.13
CA ALA A 255 1.27 8.74 12.16
C ALA A 255 2.30 9.82 11.78
N ALA A 256 2.71 9.87 10.51
CA ALA A 256 3.67 10.85 9.99
C ALA A 256 3.11 12.29 9.95
N GLY A 257 1.79 12.46 9.95
CA GLY A 257 1.11 13.76 9.90
C GLY A 257 0.21 13.97 11.11
N LYS A 258 0.75 14.50 12.22
CA LYS A 258 -0.06 15.07 13.31
C LYS A 258 -0.95 16.19 12.71
N GLY A 259 -2.17 15.82 12.33
CA GLY A 259 -3.19 16.73 11.81
C GLY A 259 -3.32 16.76 10.29
N MET A 260 -3.99 15.78 9.68
CA MET A 260 -4.61 15.99 8.36
C MET A 260 -5.59 17.18 8.33
N ALA A 261 -6.01 17.68 9.50
CA ALA A 261 -6.77 18.92 9.67
C ALA A 261 -5.92 20.20 9.47
N GLU A 262 -4.59 20.13 9.55
CA GLU A 262 -3.68 21.28 9.38
C GLU A 262 -3.11 21.38 7.96
N ARG A 263 -3.43 20.44 7.06
CA ARG A 263 -3.18 20.61 5.61
C ARG A 263 -3.98 21.75 4.98
N GLN A 264 -4.90 22.36 5.72
CA GLN A 264 -5.70 23.51 5.28
C GLN A 264 -5.13 24.86 5.74
N ASP A 265 -4.19 24.90 6.70
CA ASP A 265 -3.98 26.15 7.45
C ASP A 265 -2.55 26.33 8.00
N THR A 266 -1.51 26.27 7.15
CA THR A 266 -0.23 26.92 7.47
C THR A 266 0.40 27.56 6.23
N ASP A 267 0.45 28.87 6.28
CA ASP A 267 0.99 29.84 5.32
C ASP A 267 2.53 29.75 5.22
N THR A 268 3.07 29.54 4.01
CA THR A 268 4.17 30.33 3.41
C THR A 268 4.65 29.73 2.07
N ASP A 269 4.41 30.50 1.00
CA ASP A 269 5.12 30.60 -0.29
C ASP A 269 5.33 29.37 -1.21
N SER A 270 4.77 28.19 -0.90
CA SER A 270 4.70 27.07 -1.87
C SER A 270 3.35 26.33 -1.92
N GLY A 271 2.32 26.85 -1.23
CA GLY A 271 0.98 26.27 -1.08
C GLY A 271 0.08 26.24 -2.32
N ARG A 272 0.63 26.04 -3.53
CA ARG A 272 -0.21 25.75 -4.70
C ARG A 272 -0.47 24.25 -4.74
N LEU A 273 -1.70 23.86 -4.42
CA LEU A 273 -2.26 22.59 -4.89
C LEU A 273 -1.95 22.47 -6.38
N TRP A 274 -1.57 21.28 -6.84
CA TRP A 274 -1.45 21.05 -8.29
C TRP A 274 -2.79 21.40 -8.93
N PRO A 275 -2.85 21.98 -10.15
CA PRO A 275 -4.11 22.40 -10.76
C PRO A 275 -5.21 21.35 -10.74
N ASP A 276 -4.85 20.06 -10.87
CA ASP A 276 -5.78 18.94 -10.78
C ASP A 276 -6.23 18.60 -9.34
N GLU A 277 -5.38 18.80 -8.32
CA GLU A 277 -5.77 18.66 -6.91
C GLU A 277 -6.84 19.69 -6.54
N GLU A 278 -6.61 20.94 -6.90
CA GLU A 278 -7.54 22.03 -6.65
C GLU A 278 -8.86 21.83 -7.40
N ARG A 279 -8.78 21.36 -8.65
CA ARG A 279 -9.95 21.00 -9.46
C ARG A 279 -10.78 19.88 -8.81
N CYS A 280 -10.14 18.83 -8.28
CA CYS A 280 -10.84 17.74 -7.59
C CYS A 280 -11.60 18.25 -6.37
N LEU A 281 -10.91 18.97 -5.48
CA LEU A 281 -11.48 19.41 -4.21
C LEU A 281 -12.61 20.42 -4.42
N ARG A 282 -12.41 21.43 -5.28
CA ARG A 282 -13.47 22.40 -5.61
C ARG A 282 -14.73 21.76 -6.20
N TRP A 283 -14.57 20.70 -7.00
CA TRP A 283 -15.74 19.98 -7.53
C TRP A 283 -16.46 19.19 -6.43
N LEU A 284 -15.73 18.60 -5.49
CA LEU A 284 -16.28 17.88 -4.35
C LEU A 284 -17.00 18.81 -3.35
N ASP A 285 -16.50 20.04 -3.15
CA ASP A 285 -17.13 21.07 -2.30
C ASP A 285 -18.58 21.37 -2.73
N GLY A 286 -18.86 21.25 -4.04
CA GLY A 286 -20.20 21.45 -4.61
C GLY A 286 -21.16 20.27 -4.44
N LYS A 287 -20.81 19.22 -3.69
CA LYS A 287 -21.60 17.97 -3.57
C LYS A 287 -22.08 17.73 -2.14
N ALA A 288 -23.24 17.08 -2.03
CA ALA A 288 -23.78 16.67 -0.74
C ALA A 288 -22.89 15.61 -0.07
N ALA A 289 -22.90 15.57 1.26
CA ALA A 289 -22.13 14.60 2.04
C ALA A 289 -22.49 13.16 1.66
N GLY A 290 -21.48 12.29 1.50
CA GLY A 290 -21.66 10.89 1.12
C GLY A 290 -22.29 10.63 -0.25
N SER A 291 -22.40 11.65 -1.12
CA SER A 291 -23.08 11.54 -2.42
C SER A 291 -22.19 11.14 -3.59
N VAL A 292 -20.87 11.13 -3.40
CA VAL A 292 -19.86 10.86 -4.44
C VAL A 292 -19.24 9.48 -4.28
N VAL A 293 -19.22 8.68 -5.36
CA VAL A 293 -18.35 7.51 -5.47
C VAL A 293 -16.99 7.95 -6.02
N TYR A 294 -15.92 7.58 -5.34
CA TYR A 294 -14.56 7.74 -5.84
C TYR A 294 -14.11 6.44 -6.52
N ILE A 295 -13.44 6.53 -7.66
CA ILE A 295 -12.93 5.38 -8.42
C ILE A 295 -11.46 5.60 -8.74
N SER A 296 -10.61 4.70 -8.25
CA SER A 296 -9.18 4.69 -8.53
C SER A 296 -8.61 3.29 -8.34
N PHE A 297 -7.87 2.83 -9.36
CA PHE A 297 -7.18 1.53 -9.34
C PHE A 297 -5.66 1.69 -9.10
N GLY A 298 -5.22 2.88 -8.67
CA GLY A 298 -3.81 3.17 -8.44
C GLY A 298 -2.98 3.27 -9.73
N THR A 299 -1.67 3.46 -9.59
CA THR A 299 -0.76 3.71 -10.71
C THR A 299 -0.31 2.45 -11.46
N ILE A 300 -0.61 1.26 -10.92
CA ILE A 300 -0.09 -0.01 -11.44
C ILE A 300 -1.16 -0.81 -12.21
N ALA A 301 -2.44 -0.63 -11.89
CA ALA A 301 -3.51 -1.31 -12.60
C ALA A 301 -3.64 -0.75 -14.02
N ARG A 302 -3.66 -1.66 -15.00
CA ARG A 302 -3.95 -1.36 -16.41
C ARG A 302 -5.32 -1.91 -16.75
N LEU A 303 -6.28 -1.01 -16.96
CA LEU A 303 -7.64 -1.36 -17.36
C LEU A 303 -7.73 -1.48 -18.89
N LEU A 304 -8.48 -2.47 -19.36
CA LEU A 304 -8.84 -2.62 -20.77
C LEU A 304 -9.89 -1.56 -21.18
N ALA A 305 -9.92 -1.18 -22.46
CA ALA A 305 -10.96 -0.30 -22.99
C ALA A 305 -12.38 -0.82 -22.68
N ALA A 306 -12.61 -2.13 -22.79
CA ALA A 306 -13.88 -2.74 -22.44
C ALA A 306 -14.23 -2.59 -20.94
N GLU A 307 -13.25 -2.67 -20.04
CA GLU A 307 -13.49 -2.42 -18.61
C GLU A 307 -13.82 -0.95 -18.33
N LEU A 308 -13.13 -0.02 -19.01
CA LEU A 308 -13.45 1.42 -18.95
C LEU A 308 -14.88 1.69 -19.43
N THR A 309 -15.32 1.03 -20.51
CA THR A 309 -16.71 1.11 -21.01
C THR A 309 -17.72 0.65 -19.96
N GLU A 310 -17.49 -0.50 -19.32
CA GLU A 310 -18.41 -1.02 -18.31
C GLU A 310 -18.40 -0.17 -17.03
N ILE A 311 -17.26 0.42 -16.63
CA ILE A 311 -17.22 1.41 -15.55
C ILE A 311 -18.05 2.64 -15.93
N ALA A 312 -17.89 3.19 -17.13
CA ALA A 312 -18.66 4.34 -17.59
C ALA A 312 -20.17 4.04 -17.61
N ARG A 313 -20.57 2.86 -18.08
CA ARG A 313 -21.95 2.36 -18.03
C ARG A 313 -22.45 2.24 -16.60
N ALA A 314 -21.66 1.70 -15.68
CA ALA A 314 -22.01 1.59 -14.26
C ALA A 314 -22.25 2.95 -13.61
N LEU A 315 -21.43 3.94 -13.96
CA LEU A 315 -21.57 5.32 -13.47
C LEU A 315 -22.84 5.97 -14.04
N GLN A 316 -23.25 5.68 -15.27
CA GLN A 316 -24.58 6.07 -15.77
C GLN A 316 -25.69 5.40 -14.97
N LEU A 317 -25.70 4.08 -14.89
CA LEU A 317 -26.76 3.27 -14.26
C LEU A 317 -26.92 3.54 -12.75
N SER A 318 -25.82 3.72 -12.02
CA SER A 318 -25.86 3.93 -10.56
C SER A 318 -26.51 5.26 -10.16
N GLY A 319 -26.56 6.24 -11.07
CA GLY A 319 -27.11 7.57 -10.78
C GLY A 319 -26.29 8.42 -9.80
N LYS A 320 -25.19 7.90 -9.23
CA LYS A 320 -24.40 8.60 -8.21
C LYS A 320 -23.51 9.67 -8.82
N ASN A 321 -23.14 10.68 -8.02
CA ASN A 321 -22.05 11.58 -8.38
C ASN A 321 -20.73 10.79 -8.37
N PHE A 322 -19.79 11.10 -9.25
CA PHE A 322 -18.54 10.35 -9.29
C PHE A 322 -17.30 11.20 -9.57
N LEU A 323 -16.20 10.81 -8.93
CA LEU A 323 -14.84 11.25 -9.26
C LEU A 323 -14.04 10.03 -9.69
N TRP A 324 -13.61 10.00 -10.95
CA TRP A 324 -12.92 8.84 -11.54
C TRP A 324 -11.54 9.22 -12.06
N ILE A 325 -10.51 8.50 -11.57
CA ILE A 325 -9.12 8.66 -11.99
C ILE A 325 -8.78 7.63 -13.05
N ILE A 326 -8.24 8.10 -14.18
CA ILE A 326 -7.79 7.27 -15.30
C ILE A 326 -6.29 7.48 -15.49
N THR A 327 -5.51 6.42 -15.43
CA THR A 327 -4.03 6.49 -15.50
C THR A 327 -3.47 6.58 -16.91
N ARG A 328 -4.30 6.49 -17.96
CA ARG A 328 -3.86 6.53 -19.36
C ARG A 328 -4.10 7.89 -20.03
N GLU A 329 -3.02 8.45 -20.56
CA GLU A 329 -3.06 9.61 -21.47
C GLU A 329 -3.41 9.19 -22.91
N ASP A 330 -3.17 7.94 -23.29
CA ASP A 330 -3.20 7.42 -24.66
C ASP A 330 -4.47 6.65 -25.04
N THR A 331 -5.42 6.47 -24.11
CA THR A 331 -6.73 5.88 -24.47
C THR A 331 -7.61 6.97 -25.08
N ASP A 332 -7.84 6.87 -26.39
CA ASP A 332 -8.78 7.74 -27.08
C ASP A 332 -10.14 7.63 -26.38
N ALA A 333 -10.69 8.78 -25.99
CA ALA A 333 -12.00 8.87 -25.36
C ALA A 333 -13.09 8.21 -26.23
N SER A 334 -12.91 8.20 -27.56
CA SER A 334 -13.82 7.55 -28.49
C SER A 334 -13.89 6.02 -28.34
N GLU A 335 -12.86 5.38 -27.79
CA GLU A 335 -12.75 3.92 -27.71
C GLU A 335 -13.48 3.29 -26.53
N TRP A 336 -13.79 4.08 -25.49
CA TRP A 336 -14.38 3.56 -24.25
C TRP A 336 -15.59 4.35 -23.73
N MET A 337 -15.90 5.54 -24.26
CA MET A 337 -17.07 6.28 -23.81
C MET A 337 -18.36 5.69 -24.43
N PRO A 338 -19.28 5.13 -23.64
CA PRO A 338 -20.57 4.69 -24.16
C PRO A 338 -21.44 5.89 -24.56
N GLU A 339 -22.48 5.62 -25.35
CA GLU A 339 -23.44 6.64 -25.81
C GLU A 339 -24.00 7.45 -24.62
N GLY A 340 -24.06 8.77 -24.79
CA GLY A 340 -24.52 9.72 -23.76
C GLY A 340 -23.55 9.95 -22.59
N PHE A 341 -22.43 9.23 -22.48
CA PHE A 341 -21.44 9.50 -21.42
C PHE A 341 -20.68 10.81 -21.67
N ALA A 342 -20.34 11.09 -22.93
CA ALA A 342 -19.72 12.36 -23.31
C ALA A 342 -20.60 13.57 -22.95
N ASP A 343 -21.90 13.50 -23.21
CA ASP A 343 -22.86 14.55 -22.85
C ASP A 343 -22.99 14.70 -21.33
N LEU A 344 -22.94 13.59 -20.60
CA LEU A 344 -22.94 13.59 -19.13
C LEU A 344 -21.70 14.29 -18.57
N MET A 345 -20.54 14.02 -19.16
CA MET A 345 -19.28 14.67 -18.78
C MET A 345 -19.25 16.15 -19.18
N ALA A 346 -19.80 16.51 -20.34
CA ALA A 346 -19.87 17.89 -20.83
C ALA A 346 -20.72 18.79 -19.93
N ARG A 347 -21.77 18.24 -19.30
CA ARG A 347 -22.57 18.96 -18.30
C ARG A 347 -21.79 19.21 -16.99
N GLY A 348 -20.84 18.35 -16.63
CA GLY A 348 -19.97 18.49 -15.46
C GLY A 348 -20.64 18.42 -14.08
N GLU A 349 -21.97 18.41 -14.01
CA GLU A 349 -22.75 18.46 -12.77
C GLU A 349 -22.66 17.16 -11.95
N ARG A 350 -22.53 16.00 -12.60
CA ARG A 350 -22.58 14.69 -11.91
C ARG A 350 -21.24 13.95 -11.87
N GLY A 351 -20.38 14.15 -12.86
CA GLY A 351 -19.14 13.39 -13.01
C GLY A 351 -17.92 14.26 -13.23
N LEU A 352 -16.81 13.90 -12.59
CA LEU A 352 -15.48 14.45 -12.85
C LEU A 352 -14.51 13.30 -13.18
N VAL A 353 -13.89 13.38 -14.36
CA VAL A 353 -12.82 12.47 -14.79
C VAL A 353 -11.50 13.24 -14.78
N VAL A 354 -10.50 12.66 -14.13
CA VAL A 354 -9.15 13.21 -14.02
C VAL A 354 -8.17 12.19 -14.59
N ARG A 355 -7.29 12.66 -15.48
CA ARG A 355 -6.26 11.82 -16.08
C ARG A 355 -4.96 11.97 -15.29
N GLY A 356 -4.27 10.86 -15.06
CA GLY A 356 -3.02 10.83 -14.29
C GLY A 356 -3.27 10.60 -12.80
N TRP A 357 -2.95 11.58 -11.97
CA TRP A 357 -2.89 11.44 -10.52
C TRP A 357 -3.92 12.35 -9.82
N ALA A 358 -4.39 11.91 -8.64
CA ALA A 358 -5.24 12.70 -7.76
C ALA A 358 -4.77 12.56 -6.31
N PRO A 359 -5.05 13.56 -5.46
CA PRO A 359 -4.65 13.54 -4.05
C PRO A 359 -5.58 12.60 -3.28
N GLN A 360 -5.42 11.29 -3.48
CA GLN A 360 -6.35 10.24 -3.05
C GLN A 360 -6.71 10.35 -1.57
N VAL A 361 -5.73 10.62 -0.70
CA VAL A 361 -5.95 10.82 0.75
C VAL A 361 -6.88 12.02 1.02
N LEU A 362 -6.70 13.15 0.31
CA LEU A 362 -7.55 14.33 0.48
C LEU A 362 -8.96 14.06 -0.05
N VAL A 363 -9.06 13.42 -1.22
CA VAL A 363 -10.34 13.02 -1.83
C VAL A 363 -11.13 12.12 -0.88
N LEU A 364 -10.52 11.04 -0.39
CA LEU A 364 -11.19 10.08 0.50
C LEU A 364 -11.65 10.73 1.82
N ASN A 365 -10.92 11.71 2.34
CA ASN A 365 -11.31 12.42 3.57
C ASN A 365 -12.34 13.53 3.35
N HIS A 366 -12.68 13.84 2.10
CA HIS A 366 -13.67 14.86 1.80
C HIS A 366 -15.09 14.37 2.19
N PRO A 367 -15.91 15.17 2.89
CA PRO A 367 -17.23 14.75 3.37
C PRO A 367 -18.20 14.27 2.27
N ALA A 368 -18.02 14.77 1.03
CA ALA A 368 -18.83 14.36 -0.12
C ALA A 368 -18.61 12.89 -0.55
N VAL A 369 -17.47 12.28 -0.24
CA VAL A 369 -17.18 10.91 -0.65
C VAL A 369 -17.92 9.92 0.24
N GLY A 370 -18.73 9.07 -0.38
CA GLY A 370 -19.56 8.07 0.30
C GLY A 370 -19.21 6.61 0.00
N GLY A 371 -18.37 6.36 -1.02
CA GLY A 371 -17.91 5.03 -1.38
C GLY A 371 -16.67 5.07 -2.27
N PHE A 372 -15.88 3.99 -2.25
CA PHE A 372 -14.64 3.87 -3.01
C PHE A 372 -14.56 2.57 -3.80
N VAL A 373 -14.50 2.66 -5.13
CA VAL A 373 -14.21 1.52 -6.01
C VAL A 373 -12.69 1.37 -6.14
N THR A 374 -12.16 0.23 -5.71
CA THR A 374 -10.71 0.01 -5.60
C THR A 374 -10.27 -1.39 -5.98
N HIS A 375 -9.05 -1.49 -6.49
CA HIS A 375 -8.35 -2.76 -6.73
C HIS A 375 -7.93 -3.52 -5.46
N CYS A 376 -8.19 -2.99 -4.26
CA CYS A 376 -7.85 -3.62 -2.97
C CYS A 376 -6.35 -3.73 -2.69
N GLY A 377 -5.51 -2.92 -3.35
CA GLY A 377 -4.13 -2.73 -2.92
C GLY A 377 -4.10 -2.15 -1.49
N TRP A 378 -3.17 -2.64 -0.66
CA TRP A 378 -3.25 -2.45 0.78
C TRP A 378 -3.23 -0.98 1.24
N ASN A 379 -2.45 -0.12 0.58
CA ASN A 379 -2.47 1.32 0.85
C ASN A 379 -3.86 1.93 0.62
N SER A 380 -4.53 1.59 -0.49
CA SER A 380 -5.88 2.07 -0.78
C SER A 380 -6.89 1.61 0.27
N VAL A 381 -6.75 0.38 0.78
CA VAL A 381 -7.60 -0.16 1.85
C VAL A 381 -7.39 0.64 3.15
N LEU A 382 -6.14 0.86 3.55
CA LEU A 382 -5.81 1.64 4.74
C LEU A 382 -6.30 3.08 4.65
N GLU A 383 -6.14 3.73 3.50
CA GLU A 383 -6.61 5.10 3.28
C GLU A 383 -8.13 5.20 3.40
N ALA A 384 -8.86 4.24 2.81
CA ALA A 384 -10.32 4.19 2.88
C ALA A 384 -10.83 3.92 4.31
N VAL A 385 -10.22 2.98 5.02
CA VAL A 385 -10.50 2.69 6.43
C VAL A 385 -10.21 3.91 7.30
N SER A 386 -9.06 4.56 7.09
CA SER A 386 -8.66 5.78 7.81
C SER A 386 -9.57 6.98 7.54
N ALA A 387 -10.18 7.03 6.34
CA ALA A 387 -11.17 8.02 5.96
C ALA A 387 -12.59 7.66 6.41
N GLY A 388 -12.87 6.41 6.77
CA GLY A 388 -14.21 5.96 7.12
C GLY A 388 -15.11 5.80 5.88
N VAL A 389 -14.54 5.40 4.75
CA VAL A 389 -15.23 5.24 3.46
C VAL A 389 -15.38 3.75 3.13
N PRO A 390 -16.61 3.24 2.94
CA PRO A 390 -16.83 1.85 2.56
C PRO A 390 -16.41 1.58 1.11
N MET A 391 -16.09 0.32 0.80
CA MET A 391 -15.42 -0.04 -0.45
C MET A 391 -16.25 -0.95 -1.35
N VAL A 392 -16.10 -0.75 -2.66
CA VAL A 392 -16.43 -1.73 -3.69
C VAL A 392 -15.11 -2.39 -4.09
N SER A 393 -14.94 -3.66 -3.74
CA SER A 393 -13.71 -4.41 -4.00
C SER A 393 -13.69 -4.98 -5.41
N TRP A 394 -12.62 -4.71 -6.14
CA TRP A 394 -12.34 -5.24 -7.47
C TRP A 394 -10.89 -5.72 -7.57
N PRO A 395 -10.53 -6.80 -6.88
CA PRO A 395 -9.16 -7.33 -6.88
C PRO A 395 -8.71 -7.77 -8.27
N ARG A 396 -7.39 -7.73 -8.50
CA ARG A 396 -6.74 -8.05 -9.77
C ARG A 396 -5.66 -9.11 -9.60
N TYR A 397 -4.70 -8.88 -8.71
CA TYR A 397 -3.50 -9.71 -8.57
C TYR A 397 -2.87 -9.55 -7.17
N THR A 398 -1.68 -10.10 -6.95
CA THR A 398 -0.93 -10.05 -5.69
C THR A 398 -1.77 -10.55 -4.50
N ASP A 399 -1.79 -9.78 -3.44
CA ASP A 399 -2.53 -9.97 -2.20
C ASP A 399 -3.98 -9.46 -2.27
N GLN A 400 -4.43 -8.89 -3.39
CA GLN A 400 -5.68 -8.14 -3.46
C GLN A 400 -6.92 -9.01 -3.22
N PHE A 401 -6.92 -10.27 -3.68
CA PHE A 401 -8.00 -11.21 -3.38
C PHE A 401 -8.06 -11.58 -1.89
N TYR A 402 -6.91 -11.63 -1.20
CA TYR A 402 -6.89 -11.78 0.26
C TYR A 402 -7.41 -10.52 0.94
N ASN A 403 -6.99 -9.33 0.48
CA ASN A 403 -7.50 -8.07 1.00
C ASN A 403 -9.01 -7.93 0.78
N GLU A 404 -9.56 -8.41 -0.33
CA GLU A 404 -11.02 -8.50 -0.56
C GLU A 404 -11.70 -9.35 0.52
N LYS A 405 -11.16 -10.53 0.86
CA LYS A 405 -11.70 -11.37 1.95
C LYS A 405 -11.70 -10.64 3.28
N LEU A 406 -10.62 -9.92 3.60
CA LEU A 406 -10.56 -9.08 4.80
C LEU A 406 -11.65 -7.99 4.76
N ILE A 407 -11.80 -7.26 3.66
CA ILE A 407 -12.79 -6.17 3.51
C ILE A 407 -14.24 -6.67 3.64
N VAL A 408 -14.57 -7.71 2.88
CA VAL A 408 -15.95 -8.17 2.69
C VAL A 408 -16.42 -9.09 3.81
N GLU A 409 -15.59 -10.06 4.21
CA GLU A 409 -16.02 -11.13 5.12
C GLU A 409 -15.69 -10.82 6.59
N MET A 410 -14.50 -10.28 6.85
CA MET A 410 -14.01 -10.09 8.22
C MET A 410 -14.39 -8.72 8.77
N LEU A 411 -14.04 -7.66 8.03
CA LEU A 411 -14.33 -6.28 8.43
C LEU A 411 -15.77 -5.88 8.14
N LYS A 412 -16.36 -6.44 7.08
CA LYS A 412 -17.73 -6.13 6.60
C LYS A 412 -17.90 -4.63 6.31
N VAL A 413 -16.94 -4.07 5.58
CA VAL A 413 -16.91 -2.64 5.20
C VAL A 413 -16.93 -2.44 3.69
N GLY A 414 -17.30 -3.47 2.94
CA GLY A 414 -17.41 -3.38 1.49
C GLY A 414 -18.09 -4.58 0.86
N VAL A 415 -18.26 -4.50 -0.45
CA VAL A 415 -18.85 -5.54 -1.30
C VAL A 415 -17.95 -5.80 -2.51
N GLY A 416 -17.83 -7.06 -2.93
CA GLY A 416 -17.10 -7.42 -4.13
C GLY A 416 -17.93 -7.31 -5.40
N VAL A 417 -17.30 -6.87 -6.49
CA VAL A 417 -17.89 -6.90 -7.84
C VAL A 417 -17.88 -8.31 -8.45
N GLY A 418 -17.31 -9.29 -7.76
CA GLY A 418 -17.29 -10.69 -8.19
C GLY A 418 -16.19 -11.00 -9.20
N ALA A 419 -15.05 -10.30 -9.13
CA ALA A 419 -13.86 -10.63 -9.92
C ALA A 419 -13.44 -12.08 -9.68
N ARG A 420 -13.22 -12.85 -10.75
CA ARG A 420 -12.96 -14.30 -10.65
C ARG A 420 -11.54 -14.71 -10.94
N GLU A 421 -10.74 -13.87 -11.59
CA GLU A 421 -9.46 -14.28 -12.17
C GLU A 421 -8.29 -13.53 -11.56
N PHE A 422 -7.27 -14.29 -11.15
CA PHE A 422 -5.96 -13.78 -10.78
C PHE A 422 -5.21 -13.33 -12.02
N ALA A 423 -5.26 -12.03 -12.29
CA ALA A 423 -4.68 -11.42 -13.47
C ALA A 423 -3.14 -11.46 -13.45
N SER A 424 -2.54 -11.20 -14.60
CA SER A 424 -1.12 -10.91 -14.71
C SER A 424 -0.89 -9.40 -14.73
N PHE A 425 0.27 -8.95 -14.24
CA PHE A 425 0.71 -7.56 -14.41
C PHE A 425 0.91 -7.18 -15.89
N ILE A 426 1.21 -8.16 -16.74
CA ILE A 426 1.57 -7.97 -18.15
C ILE A 426 0.51 -8.53 -19.09
N ASP A 427 -0.08 -9.70 -18.76
CA ASP A 427 -1.19 -10.23 -19.54
C ASP A 427 -2.48 -9.53 -19.12
N HIS A 428 -3.02 -8.70 -20.02
CA HIS A 428 -4.21 -7.90 -19.80
C HIS A 428 -5.52 -8.69 -19.96
N ARG A 429 -5.45 -10.01 -20.16
CA ARG A 429 -6.64 -10.87 -20.10
C ARG A 429 -7.23 -10.78 -18.70
N SER A 430 -8.39 -10.15 -18.64
CA SER A 430 -9.21 -10.11 -17.43
C SER A 430 -10.66 -10.25 -17.85
N GLN A 431 -11.42 -10.96 -17.04
CA GLN A 431 -12.87 -10.97 -17.15
C GLN A 431 -13.40 -9.53 -17.08
N VAL A 432 -14.11 -9.11 -18.13
CA VAL A 432 -14.84 -7.84 -18.14
C VAL A 432 -16.10 -8.00 -17.30
N ILE A 433 -16.21 -7.23 -16.22
CA ILE A 433 -17.37 -7.23 -15.33
C ILE A 433 -18.41 -6.24 -15.86
N ALA A 434 -19.65 -6.69 -16.02
CA ALA A 434 -20.73 -5.88 -16.55
C ALA A 434 -21.04 -4.67 -15.67
N GLY A 435 -21.37 -3.55 -16.32
CA GLY A 435 -21.68 -2.28 -15.68
C GLY A 435 -22.88 -2.36 -14.73
N GLU A 436 -23.84 -3.24 -14.98
CA GLU A 436 -24.95 -3.53 -14.07
C GLU A 436 -24.46 -4.07 -12.73
N VAL A 437 -23.49 -4.99 -12.73
CA VAL A 437 -22.93 -5.59 -11.50
C VAL A 437 -22.16 -4.54 -10.71
N ILE A 438 -21.38 -3.71 -11.39
CA ILE A 438 -20.62 -2.62 -10.76
C ILE A 438 -21.59 -1.56 -10.19
N ALA A 439 -22.65 -1.20 -10.93
CA ALA A 439 -23.66 -0.26 -10.47
C ALA A 439 -24.44 -0.79 -9.25
N GLU A 440 -24.77 -2.08 -9.24
CA GLU A 440 -25.39 -2.74 -8.09
C GLU A 440 -24.47 -2.69 -6.85
N ALA A 441 -23.18 -3.01 -7.02
CA ALA A 441 -22.20 -2.92 -5.94
C ALA A 441 -22.06 -1.50 -5.37
N ILE A 442 -21.99 -0.48 -6.23
CA ILE A 442 -22.02 0.94 -5.84
C ILE A 442 -23.31 1.25 -5.09
N GLY A 443 -24.46 0.77 -5.59
CA GLY A 443 -25.78 0.95 -4.99
C GLY A 443 -25.88 0.35 -3.58
N ARG A 444 -25.32 -0.84 -3.36
CA ARG A 444 -25.28 -1.49 -2.03
C ARG A 444 -24.42 -0.72 -1.04
N VAL A 445 -23.24 -0.27 -1.45
CA VAL A 445 -22.31 0.50 -0.60
C VAL A 445 -22.86 1.87 -0.22
N MET A 446 -23.44 2.57 -1.19
CA MET A 446 -23.95 3.94 -1.03
C MET A 446 -25.47 4.01 -0.87
N GLY A 447 -26.11 2.89 -0.58
CA GLY A 447 -27.54 2.79 -0.36
C GLY A 447 -27.94 3.23 1.05
N GLU A 448 -29.19 3.67 1.19
CA GLU A 448 -29.81 4.00 2.49
C GLU A 448 -30.46 2.76 3.15
N GLY A 449 -30.28 1.57 2.57
CA GLY A 449 -30.71 0.31 3.19
C GLY A 449 -29.80 -0.13 4.34
N GLU A 450 -30.28 -1.10 5.11
CA GLU A 450 -29.61 -1.65 6.30
C GLU A 450 -28.16 -2.09 6.03
N GLU A 451 -27.90 -2.73 4.89
CA GLU A 451 -26.55 -3.17 4.50
C GLU A 451 -25.57 -2.01 4.36
N GLY A 452 -25.96 -0.95 3.62
CA GLY A 452 -25.13 0.24 3.42
C GLY A 452 -24.90 1.02 4.71
N GLU A 453 -25.93 1.15 5.55
CA GLU A 453 -25.82 1.79 6.87
C GLU A 453 -24.89 1.03 7.82
N ALA A 454 -25.00 -0.31 7.85
CA ALA A 454 -24.14 -1.16 8.65
C ALA A 454 -22.66 -1.03 8.25
N MET A 455 -22.37 -1.05 6.94
CA MET A 455 -21.01 -0.83 6.43
C MET A 455 -20.46 0.54 6.80
N ARG A 456 -21.25 1.61 6.62
CA ARG A 456 -20.85 2.99 6.99
C ARG A 456 -20.59 3.12 8.49
N LYS A 457 -21.41 2.49 9.34
CA LYS A 457 -21.19 2.49 10.79
C LYS A 457 -19.87 1.77 11.13
N LYS A 458 -19.67 0.58 10.58
CA LYS A 458 -18.50 -0.26 10.87
C LYS A 458 -17.19 0.39 10.42
N VAL A 459 -17.15 0.99 9.23
CA VAL A 459 -15.94 1.66 8.74
C VAL A 459 -15.63 2.94 9.53
N LYS A 460 -16.64 3.65 10.05
CA LYS A 460 -16.44 4.79 10.97
C LYS A 460 -15.84 4.34 12.31
N GLU A 461 -16.29 3.21 12.86
CA GLU A 461 -15.69 2.63 14.06
C GLU A 461 -14.21 2.28 13.83
N LEU A 462 -13.88 1.69 12.67
CA LEU A 462 -12.49 1.39 12.30
C LEU A 462 -11.66 2.65 12.08
N ARG A 463 -12.22 3.72 11.50
CA ARG A 463 -11.56 5.02 11.37
C ARG A 463 -11.11 5.57 12.73
N GLU A 464 -11.97 5.51 13.73
CA GLU A 464 -11.63 6.00 15.08
C GLU A 464 -10.55 5.14 15.75
N LYS A 465 -10.59 3.82 15.53
CA LYS A 465 -9.53 2.91 15.97
C LYS A 465 -8.20 3.20 15.28
N ALA A 466 -8.19 3.37 13.96
CA ALA A 466 -7.01 3.73 13.19
C ALA A 466 -6.35 5.03 13.68
N ARG A 467 -7.17 6.05 13.97
CA ARG A 467 -6.71 7.34 14.54
C ARG A 467 -6.19 7.20 15.97
N SER A 468 -6.77 6.29 16.76
CA SER A 468 -6.35 6.05 18.14
C SER A 468 -5.06 5.25 18.20
N ALA A 469 -4.87 4.27 17.31
CA ALA A 469 -3.71 3.38 17.26
C ALA A 469 -2.37 4.13 17.09
N VAL A 470 -2.36 5.24 16.34
CA VAL A 470 -1.15 6.03 16.04
C VAL A 470 -0.87 7.16 17.04
N LYS A 471 -1.82 7.49 17.92
CA LYS A 471 -1.64 8.49 18.98
C LYS A 471 -0.80 7.90 20.11
N GLU A 472 -0.22 8.77 20.94
CA GLU A 472 0.48 8.35 22.16
C GLU A 472 -0.42 7.46 23.03
N GLY A 473 0.10 6.30 23.46
CA GLY A 473 -0.64 5.24 24.15
C GLY A 473 -1.53 4.36 23.26
N GLY A 474 -1.50 4.57 21.93
CA GLY A 474 -2.16 3.72 20.94
C GLY A 474 -1.30 2.51 20.55
N SER A 475 -1.94 1.44 20.05
CA SER A 475 -1.25 0.17 19.79
C SER A 475 -0.04 0.28 18.87
N SER A 476 -0.14 1.10 17.83
CA SER A 476 0.90 1.27 16.80
C SER A 476 1.98 2.24 17.24
N TYR A 477 1.62 3.24 18.04
CA TYR A 477 2.59 4.07 18.73
C TYR A 477 3.46 3.23 19.68
N ASP A 478 2.82 2.34 20.44
CA ASP A 478 3.51 1.47 21.40
C ASP A 478 4.33 0.38 20.72
N ASP A 479 3.88 -0.17 19.58
CA ASP A 479 4.68 -1.11 18.79
C ASP A 479 5.97 -0.45 18.26
N ALA A 480 5.88 0.79 17.79
CA ALA A 480 7.07 1.55 17.38
C ALA A 480 8.04 1.75 18.56
N GLY A 481 7.52 2.09 19.74
CA GLY A 481 8.32 2.24 20.97
C GLY A 481 9.02 0.94 21.36
N ARG A 482 8.28 -0.17 21.41
CA ARG A 482 8.84 -1.50 21.73
C ARG A 482 9.96 -1.89 20.78
N LEU A 483 9.78 -1.66 19.48
CA LEU A 483 10.83 -1.94 18.50
C LEU A 483 12.10 -1.12 18.80
N LEU A 484 11.96 0.18 19.11
CA LEU A 484 13.11 1.02 19.44
C LEU A 484 13.81 0.56 20.71
N ASP A 485 13.07 0.19 21.76
CA ASP A 485 13.62 -0.36 22.99
C ASP A 485 14.45 -1.63 22.73
N GLU A 486 13.93 -2.52 21.89
CA GLU A 486 14.63 -3.75 21.51
C GLU A 486 15.90 -3.48 20.69
N LEU A 487 15.89 -2.50 19.80
CA LEU A 487 17.07 -2.08 19.04
C LEU A 487 18.12 -1.40 19.96
N MET A 488 17.70 -0.56 20.91
CA MET A 488 18.59 0.04 21.90
C MET A 488 19.24 -1.00 22.81
N ALA A 489 18.47 -2.01 23.25
CA ALA A 489 18.99 -3.13 24.04
C ALA A 489 20.03 -3.93 23.24
N ARG A 490 19.76 -4.21 21.96
CA ARG A 490 20.71 -4.90 21.07
C ARG A 490 22.02 -4.13 20.91
N ARG A 491 21.96 -2.82 20.65
CA ARG A 491 23.14 -1.94 20.55
C ARG A 491 24.01 -2.00 21.82
N SER A 492 23.36 -2.02 22.98
CA SER A 492 24.04 -2.09 24.28
C SER A 492 24.68 -3.46 24.54
N SER A 493 24.08 -4.55 24.04
CA SER A 493 24.62 -5.91 24.16
C SER A 493 25.79 -6.22 23.21
N GLY A 494 25.93 -5.47 22.11
CA GLY A 494 27.04 -5.63 21.15
C GLY A 494 28.30 -4.83 21.50
N THR A 495 28.23 -3.97 22.53
CA THR A 495 29.35 -3.14 23.01
C THR A 495 30.02 -3.70 24.29
N SER A 496 29.51 -4.84 24.80
CA SER A 496 30.10 -5.66 25.86
C SER A 496 30.74 -6.92 25.30
#